data_AF-A6VMN2-F1
#
_entry.id   AF-A6VMN2-F1
#
_cell.length_a   1.000
_cell.length_b   1.000
_cell.length_c   1.000
_cell.angle_alpha   90.00
_cell.angle_beta   90.00
_cell.angle_gamma   90.00
#
_symmetry.space_group_name_H-M   'P 1'
#
loop_
_entity.id
_entity.type
_entity.pdbx_description
1 polymer ?
#
loop_
_entity_poly.entity_id
_entity_poly.type
_entity_poly.pdbx_seq_one_letter_code
_entity_poly.pdbx_strand_id
1 'polypeptide(L)'
;MPDSSRKVRISLIFALMMGLGLNSVSARADENDTAILQLQQTFRSAELSQNKETGLALDIARHFYPVEVIKAFIDTIHNAGGTFLHLHFSDHENYALESTVLNQRAENATRDKYGVYINPKTHKPFLSYAQLKDITDYAKNKNVELVPELDSPNHMTAIFDLLEKERGKPYTQQLRSKWTDEEIDITNPDSIAFIKSLIAEVIEIFGDSSRHFHIGGDEFGYGTDNNHEFITYVNTLAEFLQQKGLKTRIWNDGLIKATIHQLNPDIQITYWSYDGNPQDEQEERRRREIRMSMPELIAQGFAVLNYNAYYLYFTPQEDATTSHDSNFATRDVLKNWDLTIWDGQNSQNKIRDRHKIMGSALSIWGEKAGSLRSDSIQKYTAPLLTAIIYKSKITGEHDKTNRHLYSLTENDFASLHSTTYIDLLQLSDNEFISLKNHRQTVRLLQENQLVERKISFWLNGSDKHQIRLNGNWYKTEKTQQRDGKSYQAYDFQGNTLWLDKEITVSTP
;
A
#
# COMPACT_ATOMS: atom_id res chain seq x y z
N MET A 1 -44.08 -25.69 -31.42
CA MET A 1 -42.64 -25.60 -31.77
C MET A 1 -41.98 -24.68 -30.77
N PRO A 2 -41.02 -25.13 -29.93
CA PRO A 2 -40.31 -24.24 -29.04
C PRO A 2 -39.12 -23.59 -29.76
N ASP A 3 -39.08 -22.28 -29.60
CA ASP A 3 -38.19 -21.24 -30.10
C ASP A 3 -36.68 -21.62 -30.15
N SER A 4 -36.12 -21.67 -31.37
CA SER A 4 -34.73 -21.96 -31.69
C SER A 4 -33.77 -20.79 -31.38
N SER A 5 -34.27 -19.59 -31.07
CA SER A 5 -33.45 -18.39 -30.87
C SER A 5 -32.70 -18.36 -29.53
N ARG A 6 -33.24 -19.00 -28.48
CA ARG A 6 -32.59 -19.07 -27.16
C ARG A 6 -31.40 -20.03 -27.11
N LYS A 7 -31.40 -21.10 -27.91
CA LYS A 7 -30.28 -22.06 -27.93
C LYS A 7 -29.04 -21.48 -28.61
N VAL A 8 -29.21 -20.65 -29.65
CA VAL A 8 -28.09 -20.02 -30.38
C VAL A 8 -27.33 -19.02 -29.49
N ARG A 9 -28.03 -18.24 -28.65
CA ARG A 9 -27.38 -17.29 -27.72
C ARG A 9 -26.55 -17.98 -26.64
N ILE A 10 -27.00 -19.11 -26.12
CA ILE A 10 -26.25 -19.85 -25.08
C ILE A 10 -25.03 -20.56 -25.68
N SER A 11 -25.16 -21.10 -26.90
CA SER A 11 -24.04 -21.75 -27.60
C SER A 11 -22.92 -20.77 -27.98
N LEU A 12 -23.23 -19.52 -28.32
CA LEU A 12 -22.21 -18.50 -28.60
C LEU A 12 -21.42 -18.09 -27.35
N ILE A 13 -22.09 -17.98 -26.21
CA ILE A 13 -21.48 -17.65 -24.91
C ILE A 13 -20.53 -18.77 -24.46
N PHE A 14 -20.89 -20.03 -24.70
CA PHE A 14 -20.04 -21.18 -24.37
C PHE A 14 -18.83 -21.33 -25.31
N ALA A 15 -18.97 -21.01 -26.61
CA ALA A 15 -17.87 -21.10 -27.56
C ALA A 15 -16.77 -20.05 -27.31
N LEU A 16 -17.16 -18.85 -26.88
CA LEU A 16 -16.21 -17.77 -26.54
C LEU A 16 -15.42 -18.07 -25.24
N MET A 17 -16.03 -18.77 -24.27
CA MET A 17 -15.37 -19.16 -23.02
C MET A 17 -14.30 -20.25 -23.17
N MET A 18 -14.29 -21.02 -24.27
CA MET A 18 -13.34 -22.13 -24.48
C MET A 18 -12.30 -21.87 -25.59
N GLY A 19 -12.22 -20.67 -26.17
CA GLY A 19 -11.21 -20.36 -27.18
C GLY A 19 -11.29 -21.23 -28.45
N LEU A 20 -12.48 -21.73 -28.81
CA LEU A 20 -12.67 -22.44 -30.08
C LEU A 20 -12.95 -21.43 -31.19
N GLY A 21 -11.98 -21.28 -32.11
CA GLY A 21 -12.07 -20.39 -33.25
C GLY A 21 -13.26 -20.72 -34.16
N LEU A 22 -14.17 -19.75 -34.32
CA LEU A 22 -15.21 -19.80 -35.34
C LEU A 22 -14.70 -19.10 -36.59
N ASN A 23 -14.17 -19.89 -37.52
CA ASN A 23 -13.95 -19.45 -38.89
C ASN A 23 -15.30 -19.24 -39.59
N SER A 24 -15.35 -18.16 -40.38
CA SER A 24 -16.39 -17.75 -41.34
C SER A 24 -17.62 -17.02 -40.77
N VAL A 25 -17.63 -15.67 -40.84
CA VAL A 25 -18.65 -14.84 -41.51
C VAL A 25 -17.99 -13.52 -41.95
N SER A 26 -18.24 -13.11 -43.19
CA SER A 26 -17.63 -11.95 -43.86
C SER A 26 -18.16 -10.58 -43.37
N ALA A 27 -17.23 -9.63 -43.27
CA ALA A 27 -17.34 -8.17 -43.25
C ALA A 27 -18.75 -7.53 -43.29
N ARG A 28 -19.15 -6.97 -42.13
CA ARG A 28 -19.75 -5.65 -41.99
C ARG A 28 -19.18 -5.03 -40.71
N ALA A 29 -18.19 -4.16 -40.89
CA ALA A 29 -17.63 -3.32 -39.83
C ALA A 29 -18.62 -2.19 -39.49
N ASP A 30 -18.57 -1.73 -38.23
CA ASP A 30 -19.08 -0.47 -37.66
C ASP A 30 -20.16 -0.56 -36.55
N GLU A 31 -21.11 -1.50 -36.55
CA GLU A 31 -22.08 -1.62 -35.43
C GLU A 31 -21.79 -2.76 -34.45
N ASN A 32 -21.20 -3.86 -34.92
CA ASN A 32 -20.89 -5.02 -34.08
C ASN A 32 -19.70 -4.78 -33.14
N ASP A 33 -18.72 -3.96 -33.55
CA ASP A 33 -17.55 -3.66 -32.72
C ASP A 33 -17.92 -2.77 -31.53
N THR A 34 -18.80 -1.79 -31.72
CA THR A 34 -19.32 -0.95 -30.63
C THR A 34 -20.17 -1.74 -29.64
N ALA A 35 -20.98 -2.69 -30.13
CA ALA A 35 -21.76 -3.57 -29.28
C ALA A 35 -20.88 -4.55 -28.48
N ILE A 36 -19.80 -5.06 -29.08
CA ILE A 36 -18.81 -5.91 -28.42
C ILE A 36 -18.03 -5.11 -27.36
N LEU A 37 -17.60 -3.88 -27.67
CA LEU A 37 -16.96 -2.97 -26.71
C LEU A 37 -17.88 -2.63 -25.53
N GLN A 38 -19.15 -2.33 -25.79
CA GLN A 38 -20.14 -2.08 -24.73
C GLN A 38 -20.39 -3.31 -23.87
N LEU A 39 -20.46 -4.51 -24.47
CA LEU A 39 -20.58 -5.76 -23.72
C LEU A 39 -19.33 -6.04 -22.89
N GLN A 40 -18.12 -5.87 -23.43
CA GLN A 40 -16.87 -6.01 -22.69
C GLN A 40 -16.77 -5.02 -21.53
N GLN A 41 -17.16 -3.76 -21.74
CA GLN A 41 -17.25 -2.75 -20.68
C GLN A 41 -18.28 -3.13 -19.61
N THR A 42 -19.44 -3.66 -20.00
CA THR A 42 -20.49 -4.13 -19.09
C THR A 42 -20.06 -5.35 -18.27
N PHE A 43 -19.37 -6.31 -18.88
CA PHE A 43 -18.80 -7.47 -18.16
C PHE A 43 -17.65 -7.06 -17.24
N ARG A 44 -16.72 -6.21 -17.70
CA ARG A 44 -15.62 -5.67 -16.90
C ARG A 44 -16.17 -4.91 -15.68
N SER A 45 -17.18 -4.05 -15.87
CA SER A 45 -17.85 -3.35 -14.76
C SER A 45 -18.61 -4.29 -13.81
N ALA A 46 -19.22 -5.37 -14.31
CA ALA A 46 -19.85 -6.38 -13.46
C ALA A 46 -18.83 -7.20 -12.65
N GLU A 47 -17.67 -7.52 -13.20
CA GLU A 47 -16.58 -8.22 -12.50
C GLU A 47 -15.92 -7.32 -11.44
N LEU A 48 -15.62 -6.05 -11.81
CA LEU A 48 -15.18 -5.00 -10.89
C LEU A 48 -16.23 -4.67 -9.80
N SER A 49 -17.51 -4.96 -10.06
CA SER A 49 -18.58 -4.77 -9.08
C SER A 49 -18.56 -5.83 -7.96
N GLN A 50 -18.05 -7.03 -8.22
CA GLN A 50 -18.05 -8.15 -7.26
C GLN A 50 -16.70 -8.38 -6.56
N ASN A 51 -15.56 -8.04 -7.17
CA ASN A 51 -14.23 -8.25 -6.58
C ASN A 51 -13.36 -6.99 -6.66
N LYS A 52 -13.38 -6.17 -5.60
CA LYS A 52 -12.45 -5.04 -5.49
C LYS A 52 -11.03 -5.55 -5.22
N GLU A 53 -10.07 -5.00 -5.95
CA GLU A 53 -8.64 -5.20 -5.67
C GLU A 53 -8.21 -4.28 -4.54
N THR A 54 -7.89 -4.84 -3.39
CA THR A 54 -7.58 -4.06 -2.18
C THR A 54 -6.31 -4.56 -1.53
N GLY A 55 -5.39 -3.67 -1.20
CA GLY A 55 -4.07 -4.10 -0.74
C GLY A 55 -3.29 -3.06 0.04
N LEU A 56 -1.99 -3.30 0.09
CA LEU A 56 -0.98 -2.44 0.70
C LEU A 56 0.10 -2.15 -0.33
N ALA A 57 0.50 -0.90 -0.51
CA ALA A 57 1.80 -0.51 -1.04
C ALA A 57 2.77 -0.34 0.12
N LEU A 58 3.81 -1.17 0.17
CA LEU A 58 4.82 -1.16 1.21
C LEU A 58 6.15 -0.71 0.61
N ASP A 59 6.61 0.46 1.05
CA ASP A 59 7.91 1.00 0.69
C ASP A 59 9.01 0.32 1.50
N ILE A 60 9.75 -0.55 0.84
CA ILE A 60 10.92 -1.22 1.41
C ILE A 60 12.25 -0.57 0.96
N ALA A 61 12.19 0.46 0.11
CA ALA A 61 13.35 1.20 -0.38
C ALA A 61 13.84 2.21 0.66
N ARG A 62 12.93 3.02 1.23
CA ARG A 62 13.30 4.04 2.24
C ARG A 62 13.44 3.44 3.64
N HIS A 63 12.58 2.47 3.97
CA HIS A 63 12.64 1.74 5.25
C HIS A 63 12.56 0.25 5.00
N PHE A 64 13.59 -0.51 5.36
CA PHE A 64 13.62 -1.94 5.09
C PHE A 64 12.77 -2.75 6.08
N TYR A 65 12.04 -3.74 5.57
CA TYR A 65 11.23 -4.65 6.38
C TYR A 65 11.78 -6.08 6.29
N PRO A 66 12.12 -6.73 7.42
CA PRO A 66 12.53 -8.14 7.41
C PRO A 66 11.41 -9.07 6.92
N VAL A 67 11.78 -10.25 6.43
CA VAL A 67 10.88 -11.29 5.88
C VAL A 67 9.65 -11.53 6.75
N GLU A 68 9.85 -11.72 8.05
CA GLU A 68 8.75 -12.03 8.98
C GLU A 68 7.76 -10.86 9.13
N VAL A 69 8.22 -9.61 8.99
CA VAL A 69 7.34 -8.43 9.04
C VAL A 69 6.54 -8.30 7.74
N ILE A 70 7.17 -8.59 6.59
CA ILE A 70 6.46 -8.65 5.29
C ILE A 70 5.37 -9.74 5.34
N LYS A 71 5.67 -10.92 5.88
CA LYS A 71 4.68 -11.99 6.09
C LYS A 71 3.55 -11.56 7.02
N ALA A 72 3.83 -10.79 8.07
CA ALA A 72 2.80 -10.26 8.96
C ALA A 72 1.89 -9.24 8.26
N PHE A 73 2.39 -8.44 7.31
CA PHE A 73 1.53 -7.62 6.44
C PHE A 73 0.66 -8.48 5.52
N ILE A 74 1.22 -9.53 4.90
CA ILE A 74 0.47 -10.50 4.09
C ILE A 74 -0.67 -11.11 4.91
N ASP A 75 -0.43 -11.47 6.18
CA ASP A 75 -1.46 -11.97 7.08
C ASP A 75 -2.56 -10.94 7.33
N THR A 76 -2.22 -9.67 7.57
CA THR A 76 -3.23 -8.61 7.72
C THR A 76 -4.08 -8.46 6.46
N ILE A 77 -3.45 -8.43 5.28
CA ILE A 77 -4.16 -8.34 3.99
C ILE A 77 -5.11 -9.53 3.83
N HIS A 78 -4.60 -10.75 3.99
CA HIS A 78 -5.40 -11.98 3.87
C HIS A 78 -6.58 -12.01 4.83
N ASN A 79 -6.34 -11.72 6.12
CA ASN A 79 -7.35 -11.79 7.16
C ASN A 79 -8.46 -10.74 6.98
N ALA A 80 -8.13 -9.57 6.42
CA ALA A 80 -9.10 -8.55 6.05
C ALA A 80 -9.81 -8.86 4.70
N GLY A 81 -9.39 -9.92 4.00
CA GLY A 81 -9.89 -10.30 2.69
C GLY A 81 -9.34 -9.43 1.55
N GLY A 82 -8.21 -8.76 1.74
CA GLY A 82 -7.48 -8.09 0.66
C GLY A 82 -6.86 -9.07 -0.33
N THR A 83 -6.28 -8.54 -1.41
CA THR A 83 -5.91 -9.33 -2.60
C THR A 83 -4.47 -9.13 -3.04
N PHE A 84 -3.79 -8.06 -2.65
CA PHE A 84 -2.41 -7.79 -3.10
C PHE A 84 -1.54 -7.07 -2.08
N LEU A 85 -0.23 -7.30 -2.19
CA LEU A 85 0.85 -6.51 -1.61
C LEU A 85 1.67 -5.93 -2.77
N HIS A 86 1.56 -4.62 -2.97
CA HIS A 86 2.40 -3.81 -3.83
C HIS A 86 3.71 -3.53 -3.11
N LEU A 87 4.83 -3.96 -3.67
CA LEU A 87 6.14 -3.88 -3.03
C LEU A 87 6.99 -2.85 -3.76
N HIS A 88 7.05 -1.65 -3.18
CA HIS A 88 7.88 -0.56 -3.65
C HIS A 88 9.31 -0.77 -3.15
N PHE A 89 10.15 -1.41 -3.97
CA PHE A 89 11.47 -1.89 -3.55
C PHE A 89 12.65 -1.09 -4.11
N SER A 90 12.40 -0.18 -5.04
CA SER A 90 13.43 0.59 -5.72
C SER A 90 13.09 2.06 -5.67
N ASP A 91 13.97 2.86 -5.07
CA ASP A 91 13.87 4.31 -5.09
C ASP A 91 15.26 4.99 -5.05
N HIS A 92 15.30 6.31 -4.84
CA HIS A 92 16.52 7.07 -4.61
C HIS A 92 17.36 6.50 -3.46
N GLU A 93 16.73 6.11 -2.34
CA GLU A 93 17.42 5.71 -1.13
C GLU A 93 18.02 4.30 -1.17
N ASN A 94 17.43 3.39 -1.95
CA ASN A 94 17.85 1.99 -2.01
C ASN A 94 17.23 1.21 -3.18
N TYR A 95 17.93 0.16 -3.63
CA TYR A 95 17.37 -0.96 -4.36
C TYR A 95 17.37 -2.18 -3.43
N ALA A 96 16.20 -2.55 -2.92
CA ALA A 96 16.07 -3.44 -1.76
C ALA A 96 15.97 -4.94 -2.11
N LEU A 97 16.31 -5.34 -3.33
CA LEU A 97 16.33 -6.75 -3.77
C LEU A 97 17.74 -7.21 -4.16
N GLU A 98 18.00 -8.50 -4.10
CA GLU A 98 19.16 -9.10 -4.77
C GLU A 98 19.00 -8.94 -6.29
N SER A 99 20.11 -8.66 -6.98
CA SER A 99 20.13 -8.49 -8.44
C SER A 99 21.46 -8.95 -9.04
N THR A 100 21.36 -9.78 -10.06
CA THR A 100 22.49 -10.19 -10.91
C THR A 100 22.85 -9.07 -11.87
N VAL A 101 21.84 -8.40 -12.44
CA VAL A 101 22.03 -7.26 -13.36
C VAL A 101 22.81 -6.12 -12.70
N LEU A 102 22.53 -5.83 -11.42
CA LEU A 102 23.19 -4.77 -10.64
C LEU A 102 24.41 -5.24 -9.82
N ASN A 103 24.78 -6.52 -9.92
CA ASN A 103 25.82 -7.15 -9.09
C ASN A 103 25.64 -6.94 -7.56
N GLN A 104 24.39 -6.88 -7.10
CA GLN A 104 24.04 -6.91 -5.67
C GLN A 104 23.69 -8.35 -5.29
N ARG A 105 24.67 -9.09 -4.74
CA ARG A 105 24.56 -10.54 -4.50
C ARG A 105 24.68 -10.90 -3.03
N ALA A 106 23.85 -11.82 -2.55
CA ALA A 106 23.85 -12.27 -1.16
C ALA A 106 25.19 -12.89 -0.73
N GLU A 107 25.89 -13.56 -1.65
CA GLU A 107 27.22 -14.14 -1.42
C GLU A 107 28.31 -13.11 -1.11
N ASN A 108 28.12 -11.87 -1.57
CA ASN A 108 29.05 -10.75 -1.38
C ASN A 108 28.62 -9.81 -0.25
N ALA A 109 27.46 -10.06 0.36
CA ALA A 109 26.89 -9.22 1.40
C ALA A 109 27.34 -9.64 2.80
N THR A 110 27.30 -8.70 3.73
CA THR A 110 27.34 -9.05 5.15
C THR A 110 25.93 -9.40 5.62
N ARG A 111 25.82 -10.21 6.67
CA ARG A 111 24.53 -10.63 7.21
C ARG A 111 24.47 -10.28 8.69
N ASP A 112 23.43 -9.57 9.10
CA ASP A 112 23.23 -9.21 10.49
C ASP A 112 22.64 -10.37 11.32
N LYS A 113 22.50 -10.17 12.63
CA LYS A 113 21.97 -11.18 13.55
C LYS A 113 20.48 -11.53 13.31
N TYR A 114 19.76 -10.70 12.58
CA TYR A 114 18.35 -10.91 12.21
C TYR A 114 18.22 -11.54 10.82
N GLY A 115 19.34 -11.81 10.16
CA GLY A 115 19.39 -12.44 8.85
C GLY A 115 19.19 -11.48 7.68
N VAL A 116 19.27 -10.17 7.92
CA VAL A 116 19.22 -9.13 6.88
C VAL A 116 20.56 -9.06 6.16
N TYR A 117 20.52 -9.06 4.82
CA TYR A 117 21.72 -8.87 4.00
C TYR A 117 21.99 -7.39 3.80
N ILE A 118 23.23 -6.96 4.01
CA ILE A 118 23.68 -5.58 3.82
C ILE A 118 24.74 -5.58 2.71
N ASN A 119 24.51 -4.76 1.69
CA ASN A 119 25.50 -4.56 0.63
C ASN A 119 26.71 -3.79 1.21
N PRO A 120 27.95 -4.31 1.12
CA PRO A 120 29.11 -3.67 1.74
C PRO A 120 29.54 -2.38 1.04
N LYS A 121 29.12 -2.16 -0.21
CA LYS A 121 29.45 -0.94 -0.98
C LYS A 121 28.45 0.19 -0.74
N THR A 122 27.15 -0.11 -0.60
CA THR A 122 26.09 0.90 -0.41
C THR A 122 25.68 1.04 1.07
N HIS A 123 26.02 0.07 1.91
CA HIS A 123 25.57 -0.05 3.30
C HIS A 123 24.05 -0.12 3.45
N LYS A 124 23.35 -0.51 2.39
CA LYS A 124 21.90 -0.65 2.37
C LYS A 124 21.46 -2.11 2.47
N PRO A 125 20.33 -2.39 3.13
CA PRO A 125 19.77 -3.72 3.22
C PRO A 125 19.08 -4.16 1.93
N PHE A 126 19.03 -5.47 1.69
CA PHE A 126 18.26 -6.05 0.60
C PHE A 126 17.76 -7.47 0.93
N LEU A 127 16.70 -7.90 0.25
CA LEU A 127 16.17 -9.27 0.31
C LEU A 127 16.93 -10.18 -0.66
N SER A 128 17.46 -11.30 -0.17
CA SER A 128 18.08 -12.30 -1.05
C SER A 128 17.04 -13.04 -1.91
N TYR A 129 17.48 -13.67 -3.00
CA TYR A 129 16.60 -14.52 -3.82
C TYR A 129 15.92 -15.63 -3.00
N ALA A 130 16.62 -16.20 -2.01
CA ALA A 130 16.04 -17.20 -1.12
C ALA A 130 14.94 -16.60 -0.21
N GLN A 131 15.13 -15.38 0.29
CA GLN A 131 14.13 -14.67 1.09
C GLN A 131 12.93 -14.26 0.24
N LEU A 132 13.16 -13.83 -1.01
CA LEU A 132 12.09 -13.50 -1.95
C LEU A 132 11.28 -14.74 -2.34
N LYS A 133 11.94 -15.88 -2.53
CA LYS A 133 11.25 -17.15 -2.73
C LYS A 133 10.35 -17.51 -1.54
N ASP A 134 10.83 -17.34 -0.32
CA ASP A 134 10.04 -17.60 0.88
C ASP A 134 8.82 -16.66 0.99
N ILE A 135 8.99 -15.37 0.69
CA ILE A 135 7.90 -14.39 0.68
C ILE A 135 6.87 -14.72 -0.42
N THR A 136 7.31 -15.03 -1.64
CA THR A 136 6.44 -15.36 -2.79
C THR A 136 5.63 -16.64 -2.52
N ASP A 137 6.26 -17.70 -2.00
CA ASP A 137 5.58 -18.93 -1.61
C ASP A 137 4.53 -18.66 -0.49
N TYR A 138 4.88 -17.82 0.50
CA TYR A 138 3.96 -17.46 1.59
C TYR A 138 2.75 -16.67 1.10
N ALA A 139 2.97 -15.66 0.26
CA ALA A 139 1.92 -14.83 -0.32
C ALA A 139 0.93 -15.66 -1.16
N LYS A 140 1.44 -16.59 -1.97
CA LYS A 140 0.63 -17.54 -2.76
C LYS A 140 -0.25 -18.40 -1.87
N ASN A 141 0.29 -18.96 -0.79
CA ASN A 141 -0.48 -19.77 0.16
C ASN A 141 -1.60 -18.98 0.86
N LYS A 142 -1.48 -17.65 0.89
CA LYS A 142 -2.47 -16.71 1.44
C LYS A 142 -3.38 -16.09 0.37
N ASN A 143 -3.26 -16.50 -0.89
CA ASN A 143 -3.96 -15.89 -2.03
C ASN A 143 -3.78 -14.36 -2.10
N VAL A 144 -2.60 -13.87 -1.71
CA VAL A 144 -2.20 -12.47 -1.83
C VAL A 144 -1.23 -12.38 -2.99
N GLU A 145 -1.58 -11.59 -4.00
CA GLU A 145 -0.69 -11.28 -5.12
C GLU A 145 0.46 -10.38 -4.66
N LEU A 146 1.67 -10.62 -5.15
CA LEU A 146 2.77 -9.67 -5.04
C LEU A 146 2.86 -8.84 -6.32
N VAL A 147 2.82 -7.53 -6.19
CA VAL A 147 2.98 -6.57 -7.30
C VAL A 147 4.33 -5.88 -7.11
N PRO A 148 5.40 -6.33 -7.78
CA PRO A 148 6.70 -5.65 -7.72
C PRO A 148 6.63 -4.28 -8.40
N GLU A 149 7.30 -3.29 -7.81
CA GLU A 149 7.50 -1.97 -8.41
C GLU A 149 8.96 -1.65 -8.66
N LEU A 150 9.29 -1.43 -9.93
CA LEU A 150 10.54 -0.82 -10.34
C LEU A 150 10.22 0.59 -10.84
N ASP A 151 10.49 1.60 -10.00
CA ASP A 151 10.17 2.97 -10.35
C ASP A 151 11.09 3.53 -11.44
N SER A 152 10.48 4.25 -12.38
CA SER A 152 11.14 4.92 -13.50
C SER A 152 10.15 5.88 -14.18
N PRO A 153 10.61 7.00 -14.76
CA PRO A 153 12.01 7.30 -15.06
C PRO A 153 12.79 8.03 -13.97
N ASN A 154 12.13 8.60 -12.96
CA ASN A 154 12.80 9.17 -11.78
C ASN A 154 12.98 8.09 -10.71
N HIS A 155 13.19 8.45 -9.43
CA HIS A 155 13.18 7.51 -8.30
C HIS A 155 14.15 6.33 -8.47
N MET A 156 15.34 6.56 -9.04
CA MET A 156 16.24 5.47 -9.41
C MET A 156 17.72 5.70 -9.07
N THR A 157 18.01 6.65 -8.19
CA THR A 157 19.39 6.98 -7.79
C THR A 157 20.14 5.76 -7.27
N ALA A 158 19.51 4.89 -6.47
CA ALA A 158 20.17 3.69 -5.95
C ALA A 158 20.58 2.69 -7.04
N ILE A 159 19.79 2.58 -8.12
CA ILE A 159 20.15 1.76 -9.29
C ILE A 159 21.42 2.32 -9.94
N PHE A 160 21.46 3.64 -10.15
CA PHE A 160 22.64 4.29 -10.71
C PHE A 160 23.87 4.14 -9.81
N ASP A 161 23.73 4.27 -8.50
CA ASP A 161 24.83 4.10 -7.55
C ASP A 161 25.43 2.69 -7.60
N LEU A 162 24.58 1.66 -7.67
CA LEU A 162 25.01 0.28 -7.83
C LEU A 162 25.75 0.06 -9.16
N LEU A 163 25.19 0.57 -10.26
CA LEU A 163 25.82 0.50 -11.57
C LEU A 163 27.15 1.27 -11.62
N GLU A 164 27.24 2.45 -11.03
CA GLU A 164 28.46 3.25 -11.03
C GLU A 164 29.57 2.56 -10.24
N LYS A 165 29.22 1.94 -9.10
CA LYS A 165 30.15 1.11 -8.29
C LYS A 165 30.58 -0.19 -8.97
N GLU A 166 29.94 -0.58 -10.07
CA GLU A 166 30.22 -1.82 -10.81
C GLU A 166 30.89 -1.55 -12.17
N ARG A 167 30.35 -0.60 -12.95
CA ARG A 167 30.72 -0.31 -14.35
C ARG A 167 31.34 1.08 -14.53
N GLY A 168 31.32 1.91 -13.49
CA GLY A 168 31.88 3.26 -13.50
C GLY A 168 30.92 4.33 -14.04
N LYS A 169 31.18 5.58 -13.64
CA LYS A 169 30.40 6.76 -14.00
C LYS A 169 30.18 6.98 -15.50
N PRO A 170 31.17 6.73 -16.40
CA PRO A 170 30.95 6.89 -17.83
C PRO A 170 29.84 6.00 -18.40
N TYR A 171 29.63 4.81 -17.81
CA TYR A 171 28.55 3.92 -18.21
C TYR A 171 27.18 4.45 -17.76
N THR A 172 27.05 4.87 -16.50
CA THR A 172 25.77 5.37 -15.96
C THR A 172 25.33 6.67 -16.64
N GLN A 173 26.27 7.56 -16.97
CA GLN A 173 26.02 8.79 -17.71
C GLN A 173 25.45 8.56 -19.12
N GLN A 174 25.71 7.41 -19.75
CA GLN A 174 25.11 7.08 -21.05
C GLN A 174 23.63 6.67 -20.93
N LEU A 175 23.23 6.20 -19.74
CA LEU A 175 21.86 5.77 -19.48
C LEU A 175 20.96 6.92 -19.01
N ARG A 176 21.54 7.91 -18.34
CA ARG A 176 20.81 9.03 -17.73
C ARG A 176 20.24 10.01 -18.74
N SER A 177 19.15 10.65 -18.34
CA SER A 177 18.56 11.78 -19.03
C SER A 177 19.59 12.90 -19.22
N LYS A 178 19.44 13.65 -20.32
CA LYS A 178 20.28 14.83 -20.59
C LYS A 178 19.85 16.05 -19.77
N TRP A 179 18.67 15.99 -19.16
CA TRP A 179 18.04 17.10 -18.44
C TRP A 179 18.32 17.06 -16.94
N THR A 180 18.42 15.86 -16.36
CA THR A 180 18.69 15.62 -14.95
C THR A 180 19.47 14.34 -14.76
N ASP A 181 20.33 14.33 -13.73
CA ASP A 181 21.12 13.18 -13.33
C ASP A 181 20.32 12.12 -12.56
N GLU A 182 19.06 12.42 -12.20
CA GLU A 182 18.20 11.56 -11.37
C GLU A 182 17.30 10.65 -12.21
N GLU A 183 17.19 10.90 -13.51
CA GLU A 183 16.30 10.17 -14.41
C GLU A 183 17.06 9.33 -15.44
N ILE A 184 16.43 8.23 -15.89
CA ILE A 184 16.86 7.49 -17.08
C ILE A 184 16.39 8.18 -18.36
N ASP A 185 17.21 8.15 -19.41
CA ASP A 185 16.83 8.65 -20.73
C ASP A 185 15.79 7.71 -21.36
N ILE A 186 14.52 8.11 -21.30
CA ILE A 186 13.40 7.32 -21.83
C ILE A 186 13.33 7.30 -23.37
N THR A 187 14.20 8.05 -24.04
CA THR A 187 14.32 8.09 -25.51
C THR A 187 15.50 7.28 -26.02
N ASN A 188 16.45 6.92 -25.15
CA ASN A 188 17.62 6.14 -25.50
C ASN A 188 17.30 4.63 -25.54
N PRO A 189 17.47 3.94 -26.69
CA PRO A 189 17.23 2.51 -26.78
C PRO A 189 18.04 1.66 -25.80
N ASP A 190 19.28 2.06 -25.46
CA ASP A 190 20.13 1.32 -24.52
C ASP A 190 19.60 1.43 -23.08
N SER A 191 19.09 2.61 -22.72
CA SER A 191 18.40 2.87 -21.45
C SER A 191 17.13 2.04 -21.30
N ILE A 192 16.29 2.01 -22.34
CA ILE A 192 15.07 1.19 -22.36
C ILE A 192 15.42 -0.31 -22.29
N ALA A 193 16.45 -0.75 -23.01
CA ALA A 193 16.92 -2.13 -22.96
C ALA A 193 17.43 -2.51 -21.56
N PHE A 194 18.13 -1.61 -20.88
CA PHE A 194 18.56 -1.79 -19.51
C PHE A 194 17.37 -1.95 -18.55
N ILE A 195 16.38 -1.04 -18.59
CA ILE A 195 15.16 -1.17 -17.76
C ILE A 195 14.44 -2.49 -18.04
N LYS A 196 14.27 -2.88 -19.31
CA LYS A 196 13.67 -4.17 -19.67
C LYS A 196 14.44 -5.36 -19.10
N SER A 197 15.78 -5.28 -19.02
CA SER A 197 16.60 -6.33 -18.42
C SER A 197 16.38 -6.46 -16.91
N LEU A 198 16.24 -5.34 -16.18
CA LEU A 198 15.91 -5.34 -14.76
C LEU A 198 14.49 -5.87 -14.52
N ILE A 199 13.52 -5.40 -15.31
CA ILE A 199 12.15 -5.90 -15.23
C ILE A 199 12.13 -7.41 -15.48
N ALA A 200 12.87 -7.92 -16.48
CA ALA A 200 12.95 -9.35 -16.74
C ALA A 200 13.45 -10.16 -15.54
N GLU A 201 14.51 -9.70 -14.87
CA GLU A 201 15.04 -10.34 -13.66
C GLU A 201 13.99 -10.34 -12.54
N VAL A 202 13.33 -9.20 -12.30
CA VAL A 202 12.29 -9.10 -11.26
C VAL A 202 11.08 -9.99 -11.57
N ILE A 203 10.68 -10.13 -12.84
CA ILE A 203 9.63 -11.07 -13.24
C ILE A 203 10.00 -12.51 -12.86
N GLU A 204 11.24 -12.92 -13.09
CA GLU A 204 11.71 -14.27 -12.74
C GLU A 204 11.71 -14.51 -11.23
N ILE A 205 12.07 -13.49 -10.43
CA ILE A 205 12.07 -13.56 -8.96
C ILE A 205 10.65 -13.77 -8.42
N PHE A 206 9.69 -12.98 -8.90
CA PHE A 206 8.32 -12.99 -8.38
C PHE A 206 7.47 -14.11 -8.98
N GLY A 207 7.80 -14.58 -10.18
CA GLY A 207 7.16 -15.72 -10.83
C GLY A 207 5.63 -15.63 -10.86
N ASP A 208 4.95 -16.73 -10.58
CA ASP A 208 3.48 -16.84 -10.60
C ASP A 208 2.78 -16.26 -9.35
N SER A 209 3.53 -15.65 -8.43
CA SER A 209 2.96 -14.83 -7.34
C SER A 209 2.48 -13.46 -7.80
N SER A 210 2.87 -13.06 -9.02
CA SER A 210 2.55 -11.77 -9.63
C SER A 210 1.75 -11.95 -10.92
N ARG A 211 0.71 -11.13 -11.09
CA ARG A 211 -0.02 -10.96 -12.36
C ARG A 211 0.12 -9.53 -12.90
N HIS A 212 0.55 -8.60 -12.04
CA HIS A 212 0.78 -7.21 -12.35
C HIS A 212 2.21 -6.80 -11.99
N PHE A 213 2.80 -5.96 -12.83
CA PHE A 213 4.06 -5.27 -12.55
C PHE A 213 3.81 -3.77 -12.54
N HIS A 214 4.30 -3.07 -11.51
CA HIS A 214 4.22 -1.62 -11.43
C HIS A 214 5.51 -1.01 -11.99
N ILE A 215 5.41 -0.10 -12.95
CA ILE A 215 6.59 0.53 -13.59
C ILE A 215 6.85 1.95 -13.07
N GLY A 216 6.16 2.34 -12.01
CA GLY A 216 6.28 3.66 -11.38
C GLY A 216 5.61 4.76 -12.21
N GLY A 217 6.37 5.82 -12.47
CA GLY A 217 5.98 6.90 -13.38
C GLY A 217 5.42 8.13 -12.67
N ASP A 218 5.86 8.38 -11.44
CA ASP A 218 5.59 9.58 -10.67
C ASP A 218 6.79 10.55 -10.65
N GLU A 219 6.50 11.79 -10.23
CA GLU A 219 7.46 12.88 -9.93
C GLU A 219 8.64 13.05 -10.90
N PHE A 220 8.41 12.92 -12.21
CA PHE A 220 9.42 13.06 -13.25
C PHE A 220 9.34 14.42 -13.98
N GLY A 221 10.47 14.82 -14.58
CA GLY A 221 10.73 16.16 -15.13
C GLY A 221 10.29 16.39 -16.57
N TYR A 222 9.66 15.41 -17.23
CA TYR A 222 9.09 15.63 -18.57
C TYR A 222 7.81 16.45 -18.44
N GLY A 223 7.82 17.64 -19.04
CA GLY A 223 6.70 18.57 -19.05
C GLY A 223 5.68 18.26 -20.15
N THR A 224 4.67 19.13 -20.28
CA THR A 224 3.59 18.96 -21.26
C THR A 224 4.10 18.76 -22.70
N ASP A 225 5.15 19.46 -23.10
CA ASP A 225 5.65 19.48 -24.48
C ASP A 225 6.32 18.16 -24.90
N ASN A 226 6.97 17.47 -23.96
CA ASN A 226 7.68 16.21 -24.20
C ASN A 226 7.04 14.98 -23.53
N ASN A 227 5.85 15.12 -22.93
CA ASN A 227 5.15 14.00 -22.30
C ASN A 227 4.80 12.84 -23.26
N HIS A 228 4.76 13.09 -24.58
CA HIS A 228 4.56 12.03 -25.57
C HIS A 228 5.72 11.00 -25.58
N GLU A 229 6.93 11.42 -25.20
CA GLU A 229 8.08 10.51 -25.02
C GLU A 229 7.84 9.59 -23.82
N PHE A 230 7.29 10.12 -22.73
CA PHE A 230 6.85 9.33 -21.57
C PHE A 230 5.76 8.32 -21.92
N ILE A 231 4.73 8.72 -22.69
CA ILE A 231 3.70 7.77 -23.14
C ILE A 231 4.30 6.67 -24.02
N THR A 232 5.24 7.00 -24.90
CA THR A 232 5.94 6.03 -25.75
C THR A 232 6.75 5.04 -24.92
N TYR A 233 7.48 5.53 -23.91
CA TYR A 233 8.23 4.72 -22.96
C TYR A 233 7.32 3.77 -22.17
N VAL A 234 6.25 4.29 -21.58
CA VAL A 234 5.26 3.51 -20.82
C VAL A 234 4.62 2.42 -21.70
N ASN A 235 4.18 2.76 -22.91
CA ASN A 235 3.62 1.78 -23.84
C ASN A 235 4.64 0.70 -24.21
N THR A 236 5.91 1.08 -24.43
CA THR A 236 7.00 0.16 -24.75
C THR A 236 7.27 -0.83 -23.62
N LEU A 237 7.15 -0.39 -22.36
CA LEU A 237 7.26 -1.28 -21.19
C LEU A 237 6.00 -2.13 -21.01
N ALA A 238 4.82 -1.57 -21.22
CA ALA A 238 3.56 -2.29 -21.13
C ALA A 238 3.45 -3.44 -22.16
N GLU A 239 3.87 -3.20 -23.41
CA GLU A 239 3.97 -4.23 -24.44
C GLU A 239 4.95 -5.34 -24.05
N PHE A 240 6.10 -4.97 -23.47
CA PHE A 240 7.08 -5.95 -22.97
C PHE A 240 6.50 -6.81 -21.85
N LEU A 241 5.79 -6.20 -20.89
CA LEU A 241 5.11 -6.92 -19.80
C LEU A 241 3.99 -7.82 -20.32
N GLN A 242 3.21 -7.35 -21.29
CA GLN A 242 2.15 -8.14 -21.92
C GLN A 242 2.72 -9.39 -22.62
N GLN A 243 3.86 -9.28 -23.30
CA GLN A 243 4.56 -10.43 -23.90
C GLN A 243 5.03 -11.46 -22.85
N LYS A 244 5.21 -11.03 -21.61
CA LYS A 244 5.52 -11.88 -20.45
C LYS A 244 4.27 -12.38 -19.71
N GLY A 245 3.07 -12.04 -20.19
CA GLY A 245 1.79 -12.43 -19.60
C GLY A 245 1.39 -11.62 -18.36
N LEU A 246 2.01 -10.45 -18.14
CA LEU A 246 1.73 -9.56 -17.02
C LEU A 246 0.93 -8.34 -17.47
N LYS A 247 0.10 -7.83 -16.56
CA LYS A 247 -0.56 -6.53 -16.69
C LYS A 247 0.34 -5.43 -16.11
N THR A 248 0.14 -4.21 -16.57
CA THR A 248 0.95 -3.06 -16.14
C THR A 248 0.16 -2.15 -15.20
N ARG A 249 0.82 -1.68 -14.14
CA ARG A 249 0.35 -0.58 -13.30
C ARG A 249 1.30 0.62 -13.37
N ILE A 250 0.72 1.82 -13.29
CA ILE A 250 1.46 3.09 -13.27
C ILE A 250 0.80 4.10 -12.33
N TRP A 251 1.61 4.99 -11.76
CA TRP A 251 1.14 6.21 -11.11
C TRP A 251 0.51 7.18 -12.13
N ASN A 252 -0.29 8.14 -11.64
CA ASN A 252 -1.13 8.98 -12.50
C ASN A 252 -0.48 10.31 -12.96
N ASP A 253 0.74 10.63 -12.55
CA ASP A 253 1.36 11.94 -12.73
C ASP A 253 1.53 12.37 -14.19
N GLY A 254 1.98 11.44 -15.04
CA GLY A 254 2.18 11.64 -16.47
C GLY A 254 0.91 11.60 -17.32
N LEU A 255 -0.25 11.39 -16.69
CA LEU A 255 -1.52 11.23 -17.40
C LEU A 255 -2.17 12.59 -17.62
N ILE A 256 -1.87 13.21 -18.76
CA ILE A 256 -2.40 14.52 -19.14
C ILE A 256 -3.40 14.43 -20.28
N LYS A 257 -4.33 15.40 -20.32
CA LYS A 257 -5.40 15.49 -21.33
C LYS A 257 -4.85 15.49 -22.76
N ALA A 258 -3.68 16.11 -22.98
CA ALA A 258 -3.08 16.26 -24.29
C ALA A 258 -2.61 14.93 -24.91
N THR A 259 -2.18 13.95 -24.10
CA THR A 259 -1.53 12.72 -24.61
C THR A 259 -2.22 11.44 -24.16
N ILE A 260 -3.23 11.49 -23.29
CA ILE A 260 -3.90 10.30 -22.75
C ILE A 260 -4.46 9.37 -23.84
N HIS A 261 -4.87 9.91 -24.98
CA HIS A 261 -5.39 9.14 -26.12
C HIS A 261 -4.35 8.22 -26.78
N GLN A 262 -3.06 8.39 -26.46
CA GLN A 262 -1.96 7.59 -26.97
C GLN A 262 -1.58 6.45 -26.00
N LEU A 263 -2.01 6.51 -24.74
CA LEU A 263 -1.67 5.52 -23.74
C LEU A 263 -2.39 4.19 -24.01
N ASN A 264 -1.69 3.08 -23.83
CA ASN A 264 -2.29 1.76 -23.92
C ASN A 264 -3.45 1.61 -22.92
N PRO A 265 -4.69 1.36 -23.38
CA PRO A 265 -5.88 1.36 -22.53
C PRO A 265 -5.98 0.15 -21.57
N ASP A 266 -5.12 -0.86 -21.73
CA ASP A 266 -5.05 -2.01 -20.82
C ASP A 266 -4.18 -1.75 -19.58
N ILE A 267 -3.45 -0.63 -19.55
CA ILE A 267 -2.70 -0.20 -18.36
C ILE A 267 -3.68 0.17 -17.25
N GLN A 268 -3.39 -0.30 -16.04
CA GLN A 268 -4.15 0.01 -14.83
C GLN A 268 -3.50 1.19 -14.10
N ILE A 269 -4.30 2.12 -13.59
CA ILE A 269 -3.79 3.34 -12.95
C ILE A 269 -3.91 3.24 -11.44
N THR A 270 -2.83 3.54 -10.71
CA THR A 270 -2.82 3.78 -9.27
C THR A 270 -2.92 5.29 -9.03
N TYR A 271 -4.12 5.77 -8.69
CA TYR A 271 -4.40 7.22 -8.67
C TYR A 271 -4.23 7.78 -7.25
N TRP A 272 -3.15 8.52 -7.00
CA TRP A 272 -2.82 8.99 -5.65
C TRP A 272 -3.18 10.46 -5.38
N SER A 273 -3.00 11.35 -6.36
CA SER A 273 -3.33 12.77 -6.25
C SER A 273 -3.61 13.39 -7.62
N TYR A 274 -4.51 14.37 -7.67
CA TYR A 274 -4.81 15.10 -8.91
C TYR A 274 -3.67 16.04 -9.32
N ASP A 275 -3.00 16.64 -8.34
CA ASP A 275 -1.97 17.66 -8.55
C ASP A 275 -0.61 17.26 -7.98
N GLY A 276 -0.50 16.12 -7.29
CA GLY A 276 0.74 15.74 -6.62
C GLY A 276 1.04 16.60 -5.38
N ASN A 277 0.01 17.22 -4.79
CA ASN A 277 0.05 17.99 -3.55
C ASN A 277 1.17 19.04 -3.46
N PRO A 278 1.33 19.93 -4.48
CA PRO A 278 2.35 20.95 -4.44
C PRO A 278 2.07 21.94 -3.31
N GLN A 279 3.12 22.54 -2.73
CA GLN A 279 2.96 23.61 -1.74
C GLN A 279 2.46 24.92 -2.37
N ASP A 280 2.60 25.08 -3.69
CA ASP A 280 2.23 26.28 -4.43
C ASP A 280 0.86 26.13 -5.09
N GLU A 281 -0.07 27.04 -4.77
CA GLU A 281 -1.44 27.03 -5.31
C GLU A 281 -1.49 27.30 -6.82
N GLN A 282 -0.51 28.02 -7.40
CA GLN A 282 -0.50 28.25 -8.84
C GLN A 282 -0.16 26.95 -9.58
N GLU A 283 0.81 26.20 -9.06
CA GLU A 283 1.16 24.88 -9.55
C GLU A 283 0.02 23.88 -9.37
N GLU A 284 -0.70 23.92 -8.24
CA GLU A 284 -1.91 23.12 -8.02
C GLU A 284 -2.94 23.35 -9.14
N ARG A 285 -3.29 24.62 -9.40
CA ARG A 285 -4.23 25.00 -10.47
C ARG A 285 -3.74 24.55 -11.83
N ARG A 286 -2.46 24.80 -12.15
CA ARG A 286 -1.84 24.41 -13.42
C ARG A 286 -1.92 22.90 -13.63
N ARG A 287 -1.56 22.10 -12.63
CA ARG A 287 -1.58 20.64 -12.72
C ARG A 287 -3.00 20.11 -12.90
N ARG A 288 -3.99 20.65 -12.19
CA ARG A 288 -5.41 20.27 -12.35
C ARG A 288 -6.00 20.67 -13.71
N GLU A 289 -5.49 21.71 -14.35
CA GLU A 289 -5.89 22.08 -15.71
C GLU A 289 -5.39 21.07 -16.75
N ILE A 290 -4.17 20.55 -16.60
CA ILE A 290 -3.51 19.69 -17.59
C ILE A 290 -3.70 18.19 -17.34
N ARG A 291 -3.66 17.74 -16.08
CA ARG A 291 -3.74 16.32 -15.70
C ARG A 291 -5.16 15.79 -15.88
N MET A 292 -5.26 14.48 -16.09
CA MET A 292 -6.52 13.76 -16.11
C MET A 292 -7.01 13.54 -14.68
N SER A 293 -8.25 13.93 -14.40
CA SER A 293 -8.91 13.55 -13.15
C SER A 293 -9.27 12.05 -13.15
N MET A 294 -9.43 11.45 -11.96
CA MET A 294 -9.85 10.05 -11.84
C MET A 294 -11.18 9.75 -12.57
N PRO A 295 -12.23 10.61 -12.50
CA PRO A 295 -13.45 10.40 -13.27
C PRO A 295 -13.26 10.46 -14.78
N GLU A 296 -12.36 11.32 -15.28
CA GLU A 296 -12.05 11.40 -16.71
C GLU A 296 -11.33 10.12 -17.18
N LEU A 297 -10.38 9.59 -16.40
CA LEU A 297 -9.72 8.30 -16.70
C LEU A 297 -10.72 7.15 -16.76
N ILE A 298 -11.62 7.07 -15.79
CA ILE A 298 -12.69 6.06 -15.77
C ILE A 298 -13.62 6.24 -16.99
N ALA A 299 -13.95 7.47 -17.36
CA ALA A 299 -14.77 7.74 -18.54
C ALA A 299 -14.09 7.34 -19.86
N GLN A 300 -12.76 7.40 -19.91
CA GLN A 300 -11.93 6.89 -21.03
C GLN A 300 -11.77 5.36 -21.01
N GLY A 301 -12.30 4.67 -19.99
CA GLY A 301 -12.30 3.20 -19.91
C GLY A 301 -11.11 2.58 -19.18
N PHE A 302 -10.23 3.39 -18.58
CA PHE A 302 -9.13 2.89 -17.77
C PHE A 302 -9.64 2.21 -16.49
N ALA A 303 -8.96 1.13 -16.09
CA ALA A 303 -9.13 0.55 -14.77
C ALA A 303 -8.28 1.36 -13.77
N VAL A 304 -8.92 1.86 -12.71
CA VAL A 304 -8.26 2.76 -11.75
C VAL A 304 -8.43 2.26 -10.32
N LEU A 305 -7.33 2.13 -9.58
CA LEU A 305 -7.31 1.99 -8.13
C LEU A 305 -7.22 3.37 -7.48
N ASN A 306 -7.96 3.55 -6.40
CA ASN A 306 -7.92 4.76 -5.59
C ASN A 306 -6.80 4.65 -4.53
N TYR A 307 -5.78 5.48 -4.67
CA TYR A 307 -4.63 5.60 -3.76
C TYR A 307 -4.60 6.97 -3.07
N ASN A 308 -5.74 7.68 -3.01
CA ASN A 308 -5.93 9.01 -2.42
C ASN A 308 -5.01 9.27 -1.22
N ALA A 309 -3.97 10.07 -1.43
CA ALA A 309 -2.90 10.25 -0.46
C ALA A 309 -3.35 10.86 0.86
N TYR A 310 -4.45 11.62 0.89
CA TYR A 310 -4.92 12.19 2.16
C TYR A 310 -5.35 11.11 3.15
N TYR A 311 -6.11 10.12 2.68
CA TYR A 311 -6.69 9.08 3.53
C TYR A 311 -5.89 7.78 3.51
N LEU A 312 -5.19 7.53 2.41
CA LEU A 312 -4.63 6.22 2.09
C LEU A 312 -3.11 6.23 2.07
N TYR A 313 -2.43 7.33 2.41
CA TYR A 313 -0.99 7.31 2.68
C TYR A 313 -0.74 7.40 4.18
N PHE A 314 0.29 6.70 4.63
CA PHE A 314 0.77 6.77 6.00
C PHE A 314 2.29 6.77 6.00
N THR A 315 2.90 7.83 6.53
CA THR A 315 4.36 7.96 6.65
C THR A 315 4.74 7.86 8.13
N PRO A 316 5.25 6.72 8.61
CA PRO A 316 5.69 6.56 10.00
C PRO A 316 6.81 7.55 10.33
N GLN A 317 6.85 8.10 11.55
CA GLN A 317 7.84 9.11 11.96
C GLN A 317 8.40 8.81 13.36
N GLU A 318 9.71 9.04 13.58
CA GLU A 318 10.39 8.74 14.86
C GLU A 318 9.95 9.61 16.03
N ASP A 319 9.66 10.89 15.76
CA ASP A 319 9.30 11.92 16.75
C ASP A 319 7.78 12.07 16.93
N ALA A 320 7.00 11.45 16.05
CA ALA A 320 5.55 11.47 16.05
C ALA A 320 5.02 10.03 16.21
N THR A 321 4.45 9.75 17.38
CA THR A 321 3.07 9.26 17.47
C THR A 321 2.61 8.10 16.56
N THR A 322 3.46 7.24 16.01
CA THR A 322 3.06 6.26 14.95
C THR A 322 1.81 5.44 15.30
N SER A 323 1.56 5.11 16.58
CA SER A 323 0.27 4.52 16.98
C SER A 323 -0.87 5.54 17.12
N HIS A 324 -0.63 6.72 17.69
CA HIS A 324 -1.62 7.80 17.75
C HIS A 324 -2.01 8.33 16.36
N ASP A 325 -1.06 8.56 15.46
CA ASP A 325 -1.30 9.00 14.09
C ASP A 325 -1.99 7.92 13.27
N SER A 326 -1.60 6.65 13.43
CA SER A 326 -2.29 5.54 12.76
C SER A 326 -3.71 5.35 13.31
N ASN A 327 -3.91 5.53 14.62
CA ASN A 327 -5.24 5.49 15.23
C ASN A 327 -6.11 6.65 14.73
N PHE A 328 -5.55 7.86 14.65
CA PHE A 328 -6.23 9.03 14.08
C PHE A 328 -6.59 8.80 12.61
N ALA A 329 -5.63 8.37 11.78
CA ALA A 329 -5.84 8.05 10.37
C ALA A 329 -6.92 6.98 10.21
N THR A 330 -6.90 5.94 11.05
CA THR A 330 -7.94 4.89 11.03
C THR A 330 -9.32 5.47 11.32
N ARG A 331 -9.44 6.32 12.35
CA ARG A 331 -10.71 7.00 12.67
C ARG A 331 -11.18 7.89 11.55
N ASP A 332 -10.26 8.63 10.94
CA ASP A 332 -10.55 9.57 9.87
C ASP A 332 -11.04 8.82 8.61
N VAL A 333 -10.37 7.74 8.21
CA VAL A 333 -10.82 6.85 7.13
C VAL A 333 -12.21 6.29 7.39
N LEU A 334 -12.44 5.75 8.58
CA LEU A 334 -13.71 5.11 8.88
C LEU A 334 -14.87 6.11 8.85
N LYS A 335 -14.65 7.34 9.35
CA LYS A 335 -15.66 8.39 9.45
C LYS A 335 -15.89 9.14 8.14
N ASN A 336 -14.81 9.53 7.48
CA ASN A 336 -14.83 10.57 6.46
C ASN A 336 -14.49 10.04 5.05
N TRP A 337 -13.89 8.86 4.94
CA TRP A 337 -13.54 8.28 3.64
C TRP A 337 -14.55 7.21 3.19
N ASP A 338 -14.70 7.09 1.88
CA ASP A 338 -15.30 5.95 1.18
C ASP A 338 -14.61 5.83 -0.19
N LEU A 339 -14.75 4.68 -0.85
CA LEU A 339 -14.02 4.39 -2.10
C LEU A 339 -14.19 5.45 -3.19
N THR A 340 -15.29 6.22 -3.17
CA THR A 340 -15.59 7.25 -4.18
C THR A 340 -14.89 8.58 -3.96
N ILE A 341 -14.23 8.78 -2.81
CA ILE A 341 -13.43 9.98 -2.49
C ILE A 341 -11.99 9.77 -2.96
N TRP A 342 -11.60 10.49 -4.00
CA TRP A 342 -10.32 10.31 -4.70
C TRP A 342 -9.43 11.56 -4.72
N ASP A 343 -10.01 12.75 -4.60
CA ASP A 343 -9.31 14.04 -4.69
C ASP A 343 -9.03 14.61 -3.28
N GLY A 344 -8.08 14.00 -2.58
CA GLY A 344 -7.77 14.39 -1.19
C GLY A 344 -9.01 14.31 -0.29
N GLN A 345 -9.34 15.40 0.39
CA GLN A 345 -10.54 15.53 1.23
C GLN A 345 -11.80 15.93 0.45
N ASN A 346 -11.67 16.25 -0.84
CA ASN A 346 -12.76 16.81 -1.62
C ASN A 346 -13.87 15.77 -1.80
N SER A 347 -15.02 16.07 -1.21
CA SER A 347 -16.22 15.24 -1.27
C SER A 347 -17.24 15.72 -2.31
N GLN A 348 -16.97 16.84 -3.00
CA GLN A 348 -17.88 17.43 -3.97
C GLN A 348 -17.78 16.78 -5.36
N ASN A 349 -16.59 16.26 -5.71
CA ASN A 349 -16.31 15.60 -6.99
C ASN A 349 -16.21 14.07 -6.87
N LYS A 350 -16.86 13.48 -5.86
CA LYS A 350 -16.92 12.02 -5.69
C LYS A 350 -17.38 11.31 -6.96
N ILE A 351 -16.85 10.11 -7.17
CA ILE A 351 -17.30 9.22 -8.25
C ILE A 351 -18.70 8.70 -7.91
N ARG A 352 -19.69 9.01 -8.76
CA ARG A 352 -21.10 8.62 -8.53
C ARG A 352 -21.31 7.11 -8.49
N ASP A 353 -20.61 6.38 -9.35
CA ASP A 353 -20.73 4.93 -9.47
C ASP A 353 -19.43 4.25 -9.03
N ARG A 354 -19.42 3.78 -7.78
CA ARG A 354 -18.30 3.07 -7.17
C ARG A 354 -17.95 1.76 -7.87
N HIS A 355 -18.84 1.17 -8.66
CA HIS A 355 -18.55 -0.10 -9.33
C HIS A 355 -17.49 0.07 -10.42
N LYS A 356 -17.30 1.29 -10.90
CA LYS A 356 -16.26 1.67 -11.87
C LYS A 356 -14.86 1.81 -11.27
N ILE A 357 -14.73 1.84 -9.94
CA ILE A 357 -13.43 1.93 -9.26
C ILE A 357 -12.93 0.52 -9.01
N MET A 358 -11.72 0.18 -9.45
CA MET A 358 -11.20 -1.19 -9.35
C MET A 358 -10.92 -1.61 -7.91
N GLY A 359 -10.53 -0.67 -7.07
CA GLY A 359 -10.31 -0.88 -5.64
C GLY A 359 -9.38 0.19 -5.07
N SER A 360 -8.54 -0.15 -4.11
CA SER A 360 -7.70 0.81 -3.37
C SER A 360 -6.49 0.16 -2.71
N ALA A 361 -5.55 0.96 -2.23
CA ALA A 361 -4.53 0.48 -1.30
C ALA A 361 -4.21 1.53 -0.24
N LEU A 362 -3.84 1.06 0.94
CA LEU A 362 -3.01 1.85 1.85
C LEU A 362 -1.59 1.90 1.28
N SER A 363 -0.91 3.03 1.33
CA SER A 363 0.52 3.15 1.05
C SER A 363 1.26 3.53 2.32
N ILE A 364 2.23 2.72 2.73
CA ILE A 364 3.10 3.02 3.88
C ILE A 364 4.47 3.42 3.32
N TRP A 365 4.78 4.71 3.39
CA TRP A 365 6.01 5.30 2.86
C TRP A 365 7.06 5.50 3.96
N GLY A 366 8.33 5.23 3.66
CA GLY A 366 9.39 5.07 4.66
C GLY A 366 10.26 6.29 4.91
N GLU A 367 10.02 7.43 4.27
CA GLU A 367 10.93 8.59 4.22
C GLU A 367 11.28 9.14 5.61
N LYS A 368 10.32 9.06 6.55
CA LYS A 368 10.48 9.57 7.91
C LYS A 368 10.56 8.48 8.97
N ALA A 369 10.53 7.20 8.57
CA ALA A 369 10.46 6.10 9.52
C ALA A 369 11.75 5.94 10.34
N GLY A 370 12.90 6.40 9.83
CA GLY A 370 14.18 6.36 10.53
C GLY A 370 14.52 4.96 11.07
N SER A 371 14.83 4.90 12.35
CA SER A 371 15.17 3.72 13.16
C SER A 371 13.96 3.04 13.82
N LEU A 372 12.73 3.46 13.51
CA LEU A 372 11.53 2.76 13.98
C LEU A 372 11.64 1.27 13.65
N ARG A 373 11.22 0.43 14.59
CA ARG A 373 11.23 -1.01 14.33
C ARG A 373 10.13 -1.37 13.36
N SER A 374 10.46 -2.13 12.32
CA SER A 374 9.51 -2.57 11.29
C SER A 374 8.31 -3.35 11.87
N ASP A 375 8.50 -4.14 12.94
CA ASP A 375 7.42 -4.85 13.63
C ASP A 375 6.45 -3.91 14.36
N SER A 376 6.93 -2.76 14.86
CA SER A 376 6.07 -1.70 15.40
C SER A 376 5.25 -1.03 14.29
N ILE A 377 5.87 -0.73 13.15
CA ILE A 377 5.16 -0.12 12.01
C ILE A 377 4.04 -1.05 11.54
N GLN A 378 4.34 -2.33 11.29
CA GLN A 378 3.34 -3.32 10.89
C GLN A 378 2.19 -3.41 11.90
N LYS A 379 2.54 -3.49 13.19
CA LYS A 379 1.55 -3.59 14.25
C LYS A 379 0.58 -2.41 14.27
N TYR A 380 1.11 -1.19 14.19
CA TYR A 380 0.28 0.01 14.35
C TYR A 380 -0.49 0.38 13.09
N THR A 381 -0.02 -0.01 11.91
CA THR A 381 -0.71 0.25 10.64
C THR A 381 -1.70 -0.85 10.25
N ALA A 382 -1.66 -2.03 10.89
CA ALA A 382 -2.59 -3.12 10.59
C ALA A 382 -4.09 -2.75 10.73
N PRO A 383 -4.54 -1.99 11.76
CA PRO A 383 -5.93 -1.54 11.84
C PRO A 383 -6.33 -0.60 10.70
N LEU A 384 -5.46 0.34 10.33
CA LEU A 384 -5.68 1.26 9.21
C LEU A 384 -5.84 0.49 7.90
N LEU A 385 -4.91 -0.45 7.62
CA LEU A 385 -4.98 -1.32 6.46
C LEU A 385 -6.29 -2.12 6.40
N THR A 386 -6.68 -2.70 7.54
CA THR A 386 -7.94 -3.45 7.66
C THR A 386 -9.16 -2.57 7.38
N ALA A 387 -9.19 -1.36 7.94
CA ALA A 387 -10.27 -0.40 7.73
C ALA A 387 -10.42 -0.02 6.25
N ILE A 388 -9.30 0.26 5.57
CA ILE A 388 -9.27 0.61 4.15
C ILE A 388 -9.79 -0.55 3.28
N ILE A 389 -9.31 -1.78 3.52
CA ILE A 389 -9.77 -2.98 2.79
C ILE A 389 -11.28 -3.15 2.95
N TYR A 390 -11.81 -3.06 4.17
CA TYR A 390 -13.24 -3.21 4.39
C TYR A 390 -14.07 -2.08 3.78
N LYS A 391 -13.68 -0.81 3.97
CA LYS A 391 -14.39 0.36 3.41
C LYS A 391 -14.45 0.32 1.88
N SER A 392 -13.45 -0.27 1.25
CA SER A 392 -13.40 -0.44 -0.20
C SER A 392 -14.39 -1.49 -0.71
N LYS A 393 -14.65 -2.54 0.09
CA LYS A 393 -15.53 -3.66 -0.27
C LYS A 393 -17.00 -3.48 0.12
N ILE A 394 -17.30 -2.80 1.23
CA ILE A 394 -18.66 -2.62 1.75
C ILE A 394 -19.55 -1.92 0.72
N THR A 395 -20.72 -2.45 0.38
CA THR A 395 -21.72 -1.80 -0.49
C THR A 395 -22.91 -1.25 0.34
N GLY A 396 -22.96 0.07 0.54
CA GLY A 396 -24.09 0.77 1.18
C GLY A 396 -24.07 0.86 2.71
N GLU A 397 -24.92 1.71 3.28
CA GLU A 397 -24.98 2.05 4.73
C GLU A 397 -25.50 0.91 5.63
N HIS A 398 -26.17 -0.10 5.07
CA HIS A 398 -26.88 -1.12 5.84
C HIS A 398 -26.15 -2.47 6.00
N ASP A 399 -24.94 -2.61 5.45
CA ASP A 399 -24.12 -3.82 5.64
C ASP A 399 -23.78 -4.01 7.15
N LYS A 400 -23.84 -5.25 7.63
CA LYS A 400 -23.47 -5.61 9.01
C LYS A 400 -22.03 -5.22 9.32
N THR A 401 -21.14 -5.38 8.34
CA THR A 401 -19.73 -4.95 8.43
C THR A 401 -19.64 -3.44 8.59
N ASN A 402 -20.47 -2.69 7.86
CA ASN A 402 -20.50 -1.23 7.93
C ASN A 402 -20.98 -0.74 9.31
N ARG A 403 -22.05 -1.34 9.86
CA ARG A 403 -22.51 -1.03 11.23
C ARG A 403 -21.46 -1.37 12.28
N HIS A 404 -20.74 -2.47 12.11
CA HIS A 404 -19.64 -2.81 13.01
C HIS A 404 -18.54 -1.74 12.95
N LEU A 405 -18.09 -1.35 11.75
CA LEU A 405 -17.09 -0.31 11.57
C LEU A 405 -17.52 1.07 12.07
N TYR A 406 -18.77 1.49 11.84
CA TYR A 406 -19.29 2.74 12.39
C TYR A 406 -19.42 2.69 13.92
N SER A 407 -19.78 1.56 14.51
CA SER A 407 -19.76 1.43 15.99
C SER A 407 -18.35 1.56 16.58
N LEU A 408 -17.31 1.29 15.78
CA LEU A 408 -15.90 1.43 16.14
C LEU A 408 -15.40 2.87 16.03
N THR A 409 -16.02 3.74 15.22
CA THR A 409 -15.63 5.16 15.10
C THR A 409 -16.15 6.05 16.23
N GLU A 410 -17.27 5.68 16.85
CA GLU A 410 -17.92 6.43 17.91
C GLU A 410 -17.27 6.22 19.30
N ASN A 411 -16.41 5.20 19.45
CA ASN A 411 -15.83 4.81 20.73
C ASN A 411 -14.31 4.66 20.61
N ASP A 412 -13.62 5.73 21.04
CA ASP A 412 -12.17 5.84 21.16
C ASP A 412 -11.47 4.50 21.47
N PHE A 413 -10.39 4.27 20.74
CA PHE A 413 -9.91 3.01 20.16
C PHE A 413 -9.42 1.93 21.14
N ALA A 414 -9.73 2.04 22.43
CA ALA A 414 -9.54 0.94 23.36
C ALA A 414 -10.29 -0.33 22.88
N SER A 415 -11.27 -0.19 21.99
CA SER A 415 -12.37 -1.10 21.65
C SER A 415 -12.16 -2.12 20.52
N LEU A 416 -11.04 -2.14 19.78
CA LEU A 416 -10.98 -3.02 18.60
C LEU A 416 -10.77 -4.51 18.88
N HIS A 417 -10.36 -4.89 20.08
CA HIS A 417 -9.96 -6.27 20.33
C HIS A 417 -10.29 -6.74 21.74
N SER A 418 -10.43 -8.06 21.89
CA SER A 418 -10.32 -8.74 23.18
C SER A 418 -8.96 -8.50 23.85
N THR A 419 -7.97 -7.96 23.12
CA THR A 419 -6.64 -7.62 23.61
C THR A 419 -6.27 -6.19 23.20
N THR A 420 -6.27 -5.25 24.14
CA THR A 420 -5.88 -3.84 23.94
C THR A 420 -4.38 -3.69 24.18
N TYR A 421 -3.67 -2.91 23.37
CA TYR A 421 -2.26 -2.63 23.58
C TYR A 421 -2.02 -1.14 23.81
N ILE A 422 -1.18 -0.81 24.79
CA ILE A 422 -0.83 0.58 25.12
C ILE A 422 0.68 0.74 24.98
N ASP A 423 1.10 1.62 24.07
CA ASP A 423 2.52 1.97 23.91
C ASP A 423 2.92 3.02 24.93
N LEU A 424 3.76 2.62 25.88
CA LEU A 424 4.14 3.48 26.99
C LEU A 424 5.06 4.64 26.58
N LEU A 425 5.75 4.55 25.43
CA LEU A 425 6.52 5.67 24.90
C LEU A 425 5.63 6.81 24.39
N GLN A 426 4.34 6.56 24.20
CA GLN A 426 3.40 7.54 23.64
C GLN A 426 2.55 8.23 24.69
N LEU A 427 2.63 7.78 25.96
CA LEU A 427 1.84 8.37 27.02
C LEU A 427 2.46 9.68 27.50
N SER A 428 1.65 10.72 27.63
CA SER A 428 2.03 11.93 28.36
C SER A 428 2.03 11.67 29.87
N ASP A 429 2.77 12.49 30.61
CA ASP A 429 2.63 12.46 32.07
C ASP A 429 1.19 12.85 32.47
N ASN A 430 0.66 12.09 33.42
CA ASN A 430 -0.70 12.12 33.95
C ASN A 430 -1.84 11.78 32.96
N GLU A 431 -1.53 11.12 31.83
CA GLU A 431 -2.54 10.72 30.84
C GLU A 431 -3.58 9.74 31.41
N PHE A 432 -4.83 9.83 30.94
CA PHE A 432 -5.96 9.07 31.46
C PHE A 432 -6.69 8.31 30.36
N ILE A 433 -6.68 6.98 30.47
CA ILE A 433 -7.17 6.05 29.45
C ILE A 433 -8.37 5.30 30.01
N SER A 434 -9.49 5.28 29.27
CA SER A 434 -10.74 4.66 29.72
C SER A 434 -11.11 3.46 28.86
N LEU A 435 -11.06 2.26 29.44
CA LEU A 435 -11.47 1.00 28.81
C LEU A 435 -13.01 0.93 28.67
N LYS A 436 -13.51 0.22 27.65
CA LYS A 436 -14.95 0.21 27.27
C LYS A 436 -15.66 -1.06 27.78
N ASN A 437 -16.98 -1.02 27.96
CA ASN A 437 -17.83 -2.02 28.66
C ASN A 437 -17.83 -3.51 28.23
N HIS A 438 -16.95 -3.95 27.31
CA HIS A 438 -16.79 -5.35 26.91
C HIS A 438 -15.53 -5.97 27.52
N ARG A 439 -15.35 -7.30 27.45
CA ARG A 439 -14.16 -7.95 28.03
C ARG A 439 -12.91 -7.63 27.21
N GLN A 440 -11.86 -7.14 27.87
CA GLN A 440 -10.59 -6.71 27.24
C GLN A 440 -9.38 -7.18 28.04
N THR A 441 -8.31 -7.58 27.37
CA THR A 441 -6.99 -7.90 27.93
C THR A 441 -6.00 -6.82 27.52
N VAL A 442 -5.64 -5.92 28.42
CA VAL A 442 -4.66 -4.86 28.19
C VAL A 442 -3.25 -5.42 28.28
N ARG A 443 -2.39 -5.06 27.33
CA ARG A 443 -0.94 -5.33 27.33
C ARG A 443 -0.18 -4.04 27.14
N LEU A 444 0.83 -3.82 27.95
CA LEU A 444 1.69 -2.66 27.81
C LEU A 444 2.86 -3.00 26.87
N LEU A 445 3.22 -2.07 25.99
CA LEU A 445 4.33 -2.21 25.05
C LEU A 445 5.45 -1.26 25.43
N GLN A 446 6.65 -1.60 24.96
CA GLN A 446 7.86 -0.82 25.22
C GLN A 446 8.11 -0.59 26.71
N GLU A 447 7.66 -1.51 27.57
CA GLU A 447 7.87 -1.42 29.02
C GLU A 447 9.35 -1.27 29.34
N ASN A 448 10.22 -2.05 28.69
CA ASN A 448 11.68 -1.94 28.87
C ASN A 448 12.31 -0.62 28.38
N GLN A 449 11.58 0.20 27.62
CA GLN A 449 12.02 1.51 27.13
C GLN A 449 11.53 2.67 28.02
N LEU A 450 10.83 2.39 29.12
CA LEU A 450 10.40 3.41 30.08
C LEU A 450 11.53 3.99 30.96
N VAL A 451 12.73 3.42 30.87
CA VAL A 451 13.94 3.96 31.50
C VAL A 451 14.05 5.44 31.07
N GLU A 452 14.23 6.35 32.03
CA GLU A 452 14.32 7.82 31.84
C GLU A 452 13.01 8.61 31.75
N ARG A 453 11.87 8.00 31.43
CA ARG A 453 10.59 8.73 31.20
C ARG A 453 9.94 9.32 32.46
N LYS A 454 9.93 8.57 33.56
CA LYS A 454 9.34 8.96 34.87
C LYS A 454 7.91 9.53 34.81
N ILE A 455 7.05 8.92 33.99
CA ILE A 455 5.65 9.35 33.81
C ILE A 455 4.68 8.64 34.76
N SER A 456 3.58 9.29 35.08
CA SER A 456 2.40 8.72 35.73
C SER A 456 1.26 8.62 34.74
N PHE A 457 0.48 7.55 34.72
CA PHE A 457 -0.69 7.46 33.83
C PHE A 457 -1.78 6.57 34.44
N TRP A 458 -3.00 6.66 33.91
CA TRP A 458 -4.20 6.13 34.53
C TRP A 458 -4.97 5.23 33.57
N LEU A 459 -5.43 4.09 34.07
CA LEU A 459 -6.28 3.17 33.35
C LEU A 459 -7.60 2.96 34.11
N ASN A 460 -8.66 3.52 33.57
CA ASN A 460 -10.03 3.35 34.05
C ASN A 460 -10.68 2.13 33.40
N GLY A 461 -11.39 1.28 34.14
CA GLY A 461 -11.94 0.04 33.61
C GLY A 461 -13.09 -0.55 34.40
N SER A 462 -13.19 -1.88 34.41
CA SER A 462 -14.21 -2.65 35.13
C SER A 462 -13.69 -4.07 35.37
N ASP A 463 -14.45 -4.85 36.13
CA ASP A 463 -14.23 -6.28 36.40
C ASP A 463 -14.19 -7.17 35.14
N LYS A 464 -14.67 -6.67 34.01
CA LYS A 464 -14.57 -7.35 32.71
C LYS A 464 -13.20 -7.21 32.07
N HIS A 465 -12.34 -6.32 32.57
CA HIS A 465 -11.02 -6.07 31.99
C HIS A 465 -9.95 -6.82 32.76
N GLN A 466 -8.96 -7.27 32.01
CA GLN A 466 -7.72 -7.82 32.51
C GLN A 466 -6.57 -6.96 32.00
N ILE A 467 -5.52 -6.76 32.80
CA ILE A 467 -4.24 -6.25 32.32
C ILE A 467 -3.15 -7.28 32.59
N ARG A 468 -2.32 -7.52 31.59
CA ARG A 468 -1.07 -8.28 31.70
C ARG A 468 0.06 -7.28 31.81
N LEU A 469 0.58 -7.16 33.02
CA LEU A 469 1.83 -6.44 33.27
C LEU A 469 2.97 -7.43 33.02
N ASN A 470 4.02 -7.04 32.31
CA ASN A 470 5.22 -7.86 32.31
C ASN A 470 5.83 -7.84 33.72
N GLY A 471 6.59 -8.88 34.08
CA GLY A 471 6.98 -9.21 35.47
C GLY A 471 7.83 -8.19 36.22
N ASN A 472 8.00 -6.97 35.71
CA ASN A 472 8.80 -5.93 36.32
C ASN A 472 7.96 -4.82 37.01
N TRP A 473 6.65 -4.73 36.74
CA TRP A 473 5.78 -3.82 37.49
C TRP A 473 5.45 -4.40 38.87
N TYR A 474 5.57 -3.59 39.91
CA TYR A 474 5.20 -4.00 41.27
C TYR A 474 4.08 -3.13 41.82
N LYS A 475 3.09 -3.79 42.42
CA LYS A 475 1.99 -3.14 43.12
C LYS A 475 2.55 -2.40 44.35
N THR A 476 2.16 -1.14 44.55
CA THR A 476 2.58 -0.36 45.72
C THR A 476 1.46 -0.23 46.76
N GLU A 477 1.74 0.40 47.90
CA GLU A 477 0.71 0.74 48.89
C GLU A 477 -0.10 1.98 48.51
N LYS A 478 0.32 2.71 47.46
CA LYS A 478 -0.32 3.97 47.06
C LYS A 478 -1.67 3.69 46.39
N THR A 479 -2.69 4.40 46.84
CA THR A 479 -4.04 4.37 46.24
C THR A 479 -4.56 5.79 46.13
N GLN A 480 -5.43 6.04 45.15
CA GLN A 480 -5.98 7.38 44.91
C GLN A 480 -7.43 7.29 44.41
N GLN A 481 -8.23 8.32 44.71
CA GLN A 481 -9.57 8.48 44.18
C GLN A 481 -9.55 9.47 43.01
N ARG A 482 -10.20 9.12 41.90
CA ARG A 482 -10.37 10.01 40.74
C ARG A 482 -11.69 9.68 40.04
N ASP A 483 -12.50 10.69 39.75
CA ASP A 483 -13.79 10.56 39.05
C ASP A 483 -14.74 9.48 39.63
N GLY A 484 -14.83 9.41 40.96
CA GLY A 484 -15.69 8.46 41.68
C GLY A 484 -15.17 7.02 41.71
N LYS A 485 -13.93 6.78 41.25
CA LYS A 485 -13.29 5.47 41.22
C LYS A 485 -12.00 5.41 42.01
N SER A 486 -11.71 4.21 42.51
CA SER A 486 -10.51 3.91 43.29
C SER A 486 -9.42 3.30 42.42
N TYR A 487 -8.23 3.87 42.48
CA TYR A 487 -7.07 3.41 41.71
C TYR A 487 -5.99 2.84 42.63
N GLN A 488 -5.25 1.88 42.10
CA GLN A 488 -4.11 1.21 42.69
C GLN A 488 -2.87 1.51 41.86
N ALA A 489 -1.81 1.98 42.50
CA ALA A 489 -0.54 2.24 41.81
C ALA A 489 0.28 0.96 41.63
N TYR A 490 0.89 0.86 40.46
CA TYR A 490 1.93 -0.08 40.07
C TYR A 490 3.13 0.72 39.59
N ASP A 491 4.30 0.50 40.16
CA ASP A 491 5.50 1.27 39.84
C ASP A 491 6.47 0.40 39.01
N PHE A 492 7.16 1.02 38.06
CA PHE A 492 8.26 0.41 37.30
C PHE A 492 9.26 1.47 36.87
N GLN A 493 10.51 1.35 37.32
CA GLN A 493 11.64 2.23 36.94
C GLN A 493 11.34 3.74 37.09
N GLY A 494 10.58 4.13 38.12
CA GLY A 494 10.22 5.52 38.38
C GLY A 494 8.97 6.02 37.64
N ASN A 495 8.31 5.15 36.87
CA ASN A 495 7.00 5.41 36.26
C ASN A 495 5.90 4.83 37.13
N THR A 496 4.71 5.44 37.12
CA THR A 496 3.55 5.02 37.93
C THR A 496 2.34 4.75 37.04
N LEU A 497 1.80 3.55 37.11
CA LEU A 497 0.55 3.16 36.49
C LEU A 497 -0.55 3.08 37.54
N TRP A 498 -1.54 3.95 37.45
CA TRP A 498 -2.74 3.94 38.28
C TRP A 498 -3.84 3.11 37.62
N LEU A 499 -4.07 1.90 38.10
CA LEU A 499 -5.12 1.02 37.62
C LEU A 499 -6.37 1.13 38.47
N ASP A 500 -7.51 1.31 37.82
CA ASP A 500 -8.80 1.12 38.46
C ASP A 500 -8.83 -0.26 39.15
N LYS A 501 -9.20 -0.26 40.43
CA LYS A 501 -9.20 -1.46 41.28
C LYS A 501 -10.15 -2.55 40.79
N GLU A 502 -11.11 -2.22 39.92
CA GLU A 502 -11.97 -3.20 39.29
C GLU A 502 -11.25 -4.00 38.19
N ILE A 503 -10.16 -3.49 37.61
CA ILE A 503 -9.41 -4.20 36.57
C ILE A 503 -8.64 -5.38 37.19
N THR A 504 -8.81 -6.57 36.61
CA THR A 504 -8.07 -7.76 37.02
C THR A 504 -6.62 -7.67 36.54
N VAL A 505 -5.65 -7.74 37.45
CA VAL A 505 -4.23 -7.81 37.08
C VAL A 505 -3.78 -9.25 37.04
N SER A 506 -3.36 -9.72 35.86
CA SER A 506 -2.67 -11.01 35.72
C SER A 506 -1.17 -10.78 35.69
N THR A 507 -0.45 -11.49 36.56
CA THR A 507 0.98 -11.71 36.42
C THR A 507 1.24 -12.76 35.34
N PRO A 508 2.41 -12.74 34.67
CA PRO A 508 2.80 -13.77 33.71
C PRO A 508 2.70 -15.19 34.28
#